data_AF-A0A3B8NDR4-F1
#
_entry.id   AF-A0A3B8NDR4-F1
#
_cell.length_a   1.000
_cell.length_b   1.000
_cell.length_c   1.000
_cell.angle_alpha   90.00
_cell.angle_beta   90.00
_cell.angle_gamma   90.00
#
_symmetry.space_group_name_H-M   'P 1'
#
loop_
_entity.id
_entity.type
_entity.pdbx_description
1 polymer ?
#
loop_
_entity_poly.entity_id
_entity_poly.type
_entity_poly.pdbx_seq_one_letter_code
_entity_poly.pdbx_strand_id
1 'polypeptide(L)'
;MEPQRHNSGISKIHLSKTEAETIGNKIWRNECGGTLEGLTSWNKGEYFASLGIGHFIWYSAAKEGPFEESFPKLIQFITSQGIRVPKIARKSDCPWNTRTEFFESKNSPQMIELRQFLHRTIPLQTLFILTRLEQALPKMLTQVPINKQKKITVNFYTLLKSPEGKYALMDYVNFKGEGTNKKERYKGKGWGMLQVLEKMQPDLPPGQATLGFAKAADYVLTQRVENAPKDETKWLRGWRNRLKTYY
;
A
#
# COMPACT_ATOMS: atom_id res chain seq x y z
N MET A 1 -34.86 -22.95 19.66
CA MET A 1 -33.40 -22.79 19.51
C MET A 1 -33.16 -22.33 18.08
N GLU A 2 -33.04 -21.02 17.86
CA GLU A 2 -32.68 -20.47 16.55
C GLU A 2 -31.15 -20.41 16.42
N PRO A 3 -30.60 -20.76 15.25
CA PRO A 3 -29.17 -20.66 15.04
C PRO A 3 -28.75 -19.19 14.93
N GLN A 4 -27.81 -18.79 15.77
CA GLN A 4 -27.15 -17.50 15.72
C GLN A 4 -26.49 -17.32 14.34
N ARG A 5 -27.02 -16.36 13.56
CA ARG A 5 -26.33 -15.86 12.38
C ARG A 5 -25.08 -15.12 12.85
N HIS A 6 -23.91 -15.70 12.61
CA HIS A 6 -22.65 -14.96 12.67
C HIS A 6 -22.69 -13.86 11.61
N ASN A 7 -23.10 -12.67 12.03
CA ASN A 7 -22.96 -11.47 11.23
C ASN A 7 -21.47 -11.16 11.15
N SER A 8 -20.81 -11.58 10.08
CA SER A 8 -19.45 -11.16 9.73
C SER A 8 -19.48 -9.70 9.26
N GLY A 9 -19.90 -8.80 10.16
CA GLY A 9 -19.85 -7.37 9.95
C GLY A 9 -18.39 -6.96 10.05
N ILE A 10 -17.71 -6.87 8.92
CA ILE A 10 -16.47 -6.09 8.82
C ILE A 10 -16.88 -4.65 9.15
N SER A 11 -16.70 -4.25 10.40
CA SER A 11 -16.77 -2.85 10.81
C SER A 11 -15.86 -2.09 9.86
N LYS A 12 -16.42 -1.16 9.07
CA LYS A 12 -15.62 -0.24 8.25
C LYS A 12 -14.60 0.43 9.17
N ILE A 13 -13.32 0.31 8.84
CA ILE A 13 -12.24 1.00 9.50
C ILE A 13 -12.45 2.49 9.21
N HIS A 14 -12.62 3.27 10.26
CA HIS A 14 -12.82 4.71 10.12
C HIS A 14 -11.50 5.46 10.34
N LEU A 15 -11.24 6.42 9.46
CA LEU A 15 -10.24 7.47 9.64
C LEU A 15 -10.97 8.80 9.66
N SER A 16 -10.72 9.61 10.69
CA SER A 16 -11.05 11.03 10.64
C SER A 16 -10.25 11.72 9.52
N LYS A 17 -10.71 12.89 9.08
CA LYS A 17 -10.00 13.69 8.07
C LYS A 17 -8.55 14.00 8.51
N THR A 18 -8.38 14.40 9.77
CA THR A 18 -7.06 14.72 10.34
C THR A 18 -6.15 13.49 10.43
N GLU A 19 -6.68 12.32 10.78
CA GLU A 19 -5.91 11.08 10.73
C GLU A 19 -5.50 10.73 9.29
N ALA A 20 -6.43 10.85 8.32
CA ALA A 20 -6.15 10.56 6.91
C ALA A 20 -5.08 11.51 6.33
N GLU A 21 -5.10 12.79 6.72
CA GLU A 21 -4.04 13.77 6.41
C GLU A 21 -2.70 13.36 7.03
N THR A 22 -2.69 13.03 8.32
CA THR A 22 -1.46 12.68 9.04
C THR A 22 -0.81 11.41 8.48
N ILE A 23 -1.61 10.35 8.31
CA ILE A 23 -1.16 9.07 7.74
C ILE A 23 -0.70 9.27 6.29
N GLY A 24 -1.49 10.00 5.48
CA GLY A 24 -1.16 10.28 4.09
C GLY A 24 0.17 11.00 3.92
N ASN A 25 0.45 11.99 4.77
CA ASN A 25 1.73 12.70 4.78
C ASN A 25 2.90 11.80 5.16
N LYS A 26 2.72 10.85 6.09
CA LYS A 26 3.77 9.86 6.41
C LYS A 26 4.06 8.94 5.22
N ILE A 27 3.02 8.43 4.56
CA ILE A 27 3.15 7.60 3.35
C ILE A 27 3.83 8.40 2.23
N TRP A 28 3.42 9.65 1.99
CA TRP A 28 4.02 10.54 1.00
C TRP A 28 5.52 10.77 1.24
N ARG A 29 5.93 10.95 2.49
CA ARG A 29 7.36 11.07 2.85
C ARG A 29 8.14 9.80 2.54
N ASN A 30 7.57 8.62 2.82
CA ASN A 30 8.24 7.34 2.56
C ASN A 30 8.35 7.01 1.07
N GLU A 31 7.28 7.23 0.31
CA GLU A 31 7.18 6.81 -1.10
C GLU A 31 7.77 7.85 -2.05
N CYS A 32 7.50 9.13 -1.79
CA CYS A 32 7.80 10.22 -2.72
C CYS A 32 8.84 11.20 -2.16
N GLY A 33 9.43 10.92 -1.00
CA GLY A 33 10.33 11.86 -0.31
C GLY A 33 9.66 13.13 0.21
N GLY A 34 8.32 13.20 0.19
CA GLY A 34 7.57 14.40 0.57
C GLY A 34 7.68 15.54 -0.44
N THR A 35 7.99 15.26 -1.71
CA THR A 35 8.08 16.26 -2.78
C THR A 35 6.92 16.14 -3.76
N LEU A 36 6.59 17.25 -4.43
CA LEU A 36 5.56 17.25 -5.48
C LEU A 36 5.99 16.43 -6.69
N GLU A 37 7.27 16.50 -7.05
CA GLU A 37 7.86 15.77 -8.16
C GLU A 37 7.77 14.26 -7.92
N GLY A 38 7.99 13.82 -6.67
CA GLY A 38 7.94 12.42 -6.27
C GLY A 38 6.55 11.78 -6.39
N LEU A 39 5.47 12.58 -6.47
CA LEU A 39 4.11 12.07 -6.71
C LEU A 39 3.93 11.47 -8.11
N THR A 40 4.93 11.60 -8.99
CA THR A 40 4.90 11.07 -10.35
C THR A 40 6.24 10.46 -10.68
N SER A 41 6.28 9.17 -10.98
CA SER A 41 7.51 8.48 -11.34
C SER A 41 7.26 7.42 -12.41
N TRP A 42 8.33 6.99 -13.07
CA TRP A 42 8.33 5.90 -14.03
C TRP A 42 9.70 5.24 -13.98
N ASN A 43 9.79 4.01 -13.45
CA ASN A 43 11.08 3.37 -13.28
C ASN A 43 11.61 2.78 -14.61
N LYS A 44 12.92 2.63 -14.70
CA LYS A 44 13.54 2.02 -15.88
C LYS A 44 13.10 0.55 -15.98
N GLY A 45 12.59 0.17 -17.16
CA GLY A 45 12.12 -1.20 -17.43
C GLY A 45 10.64 -1.44 -17.16
N GLU A 46 9.91 -0.45 -16.63
CA GLU A 46 8.46 -0.50 -16.47
C GLU A 46 7.73 0.07 -17.69
N TYR A 47 6.47 -0.31 -17.84
CA TYR A 47 5.57 0.12 -18.91
C TYR A 47 4.39 0.95 -18.40
N PHE A 48 4.56 1.55 -17.22
CA PHE A 48 3.52 2.28 -16.51
C PHE A 48 4.11 3.46 -15.73
N ALA A 49 3.28 4.47 -15.50
CA ALA A 49 3.56 5.52 -14.53
C ALA A 49 3.10 5.09 -13.13
N SER A 50 3.86 5.47 -12.11
CA SER A 50 3.50 5.36 -10.70
C SER A 50 3.09 6.74 -10.18
N LEU A 51 1.85 6.86 -9.69
CA LEU A 51 1.25 8.14 -9.35
C LEU A 51 0.76 8.20 -7.92
N GLY A 52 0.83 9.38 -7.30
CA GLY A 52 0.30 9.64 -5.96
C GLY A 52 1.08 8.94 -4.85
N ILE A 53 0.60 9.11 -3.61
CA ILE A 53 1.29 8.62 -2.41
C ILE A 53 1.31 7.09 -2.33
N GLY A 54 0.42 6.41 -3.06
CA GLY A 54 0.38 4.95 -3.13
C GLY A 54 1.16 4.36 -4.30
N HIS A 55 1.86 5.19 -5.10
CA HIS A 55 2.45 4.76 -6.38
C HIS A 55 1.47 3.93 -7.22
N PHE A 56 0.26 4.47 -7.38
CA PHE A 56 -0.82 3.84 -8.12
C PHE A 56 -0.42 3.69 -9.57
N ILE A 57 -0.49 2.46 -10.07
CA ILE A 57 -0.04 2.07 -11.40
C ILE A 57 -1.04 2.57 -12.44
N TRP A 58 -0.53 3.22 -13.48
CA TRP A 58 -1.26 3.62 -14.68
C TRP A 58 -0.53 3.15 -15.93
N TYR A 59 -1.07 2.13 -16.59
CA TYR A 59 -0.49 1.56 -17.80
C TYR A 59 -0.73 2.46 -19.00
N SER A 60 0.23 2.47 -19.93
CA SER A 60 0.01 3.06 -21.24
C SER A 60 -0.85 2.15 -22.12
N ALA A 61 -1.59 2.72 -23.06
CA ALA A 61 -2.37 1.96 -24.04
C ALA A 61 -1.48 1.05 -24.92
N ALA A 62 -0.19 1.39 -25.05
CA ALA A 62 0.77 0.63 -25.84
C ALA A 62 1.11 -0.73 -25.21
N LYS A 63 1.04 -0.86 -23.88
CA LYS A 63 1.49 -2.07 -23.19
C LYS A 63 0.95 -2.18 -21.76
N GLU A 64 0.26 -3.28 -21.50
CA GLU A 64 -0.08 -3.73 -20.15
C GLU A 64 1.07 -4.52 -19.50
N GLY A 65 0.94 -4.76 -18.20
CA GLY A 65 1.91 -5.52 -17.43
C GLY A 65 1.25 -6.46 -16.42
N PRO A 66 2.07 -7.22 -15.68
CA PRO A 66 1.58 -8.28 -14.81
C PRO A 66 1.02 -7.77 -13.47
N PHE A 67 1.08 -6.46 -13.21
CA PHE A 67 0.66 -5.87 -11.94
C PHE A 67 -0.77 -5.33 -12.06
N GLU A 68 -1.45 -5.27 -10.92
CA GLU A 68 -2.79 -4.71 -10.88
C GLU A 68 -2.76 -3.18 -11.09
N GLU A 69 -3.44 -2.73 -12.13
CA GLU A 69 -3.64 -1.31 -12.37
C GLU A 69 -4.55 -0.69 -11.29
N SER A 70 -4.13 0.42 -10.70
CA SER A 70 -4.80 1.01 -9.54
C SER A 70 -5.07 2.50 -9.65
N PHE A 71 -4.42 3.23 -10.56
CA PHE A 71 -4.66 4.66 -10.72
C PHE A 71 -6.08 4.97 -11.24
N PRO A 72 -6.63 4.30 -12.27
CA PRO A 72 -8.01 4.53 -12.69
C PRO A 72 -9.02 4.25 -11.57
N LYS A 73 -8.76 3.25 -10.72
CA LYS A 73 -9.61 2.93 -9.54
C LYS A 73 -9.57 4.05 -8.50
N LEU A 74 -8.39 4.64 -8.24
CA LEU A 74 -8.28 5.83 -7.41
C LEU A 74 -9.09 7.00 -7.99
N ILE A 75 -9.00 7.23 -9.31
CA ILE A 75 -9.72 8.32 -9.95
C ILE A 75 -11.23 8.13 -9.85
N GLN A 76 -11.73 6.91 -10.04
CA GLN A 76 -13.13 6.57 -9.84
C GLN A 76 -13.55 6.82 -8.38
N PHE A 77 -12.73 6.40 -7.42
CA PHE A 77 -12.97 6.67 -6.00
C PHE A 77 -13.07 8.17 -5.70
N ILE A 78 -12.07 8.97 -6.11
CA ILE A 78 -12.07 10.43 -5.88
C ILE A 78 -13.26 11.11 -6.56
N THR A 79 -13.63 10.66 -7.77
CA THR A 79 -14.81 11.17 -8.49
C THR A 79 -16.10 10.86 -7.72
N SER A 80 -16.23 9.67 -7.12
CA SER A 80 -17.38 9.30 -6.29
C SER A 80 -17.52 10.16 -5.02
N GLN A 81 -16.43 10.82 -4.58
CA GLN A 81 -16.44 11.77 -3.47
C GLN A 81 -16.80 13.21 -3.91
N GLY A 82 -17.23 13.40 -5.17
CA GLY A 82 -17.63 14.69 -5.71
C GLY A 82 -16.48 15.62 -6.07
N ILE A 83 -15.23 15.13 -6.07
CA ILE A 83 -14.06 15.97 -6.39
C ILE A 83 -13.83 16.02 -7.90
N ARG A 84 -13.65 17.24 -8.42
CA ARG A 84 -13.29 17.46 -9.82
C ARG A 84 -11.87 16.97 -10.12
N VAL A 85 -11.79 15.98 -11.00
CA VAL A 85 -10.53 15.40 -11.49
C VAL A 85 -10.02 16.16 -12.73
N PRO A 86 -8.70 16.41 -12.86
CA PRO A 86 -8.07 16.97 -14.07
C PRO A 86 -8.41 16.19 -15.33
N LYS A 87 -8.48 16.85 -16.50
CA LYS A 87 -8.82 16.18 -17.77
C LYS A 87 -7.85 15.02 -18.07
N ILE A 88 -6.57 15.19 -17.77
CA ILE A 88 -5.54 14.20 -18.07
C ILE A 88 -5.83 12.88 -17.33
N ALA A 89 -6.19 12.95 -16.06
CA ALA A 89 -6.45 11.79 -15.21
C ALA A 89 -7.80 11.10 -15.47
N ARG A 90 -8.65 11.66 -16.36
CA ARG A 90 -9.92 11.02 -16.76
C ARG A 90 -9.75 10.04 -17.92
N LYS A 91 -8.57 9.98 -18.53
CA LYS A 91 -8.27 8.99 -19.57
C LYS A 91 -8.22 7.59 -18.93
N SER A 92 -8.64 6.58 -19.68
CA SER A 92 -8.46 5.18 -19.30
C SER A 92 -6.98 4.87 -19.10
N ASP A 93 -6.19 5.22 -20.11
CA ASP A 93 -4.78 4.86 -20.19
C ASP A 93 -3.88 6.07 -19.93
N CYS A 94 -2.68 5.76 -19.44
CA CYS A 94 -1.60 6.72 -19.28
C CYS A 94 -1.32 7.38 -20.64
N PRO A 95 -1.38 8.73 -20.72
CA PRO A 95 -1.27 9.45 -21.99
C PRO A 95 0.15 9.44 -22.57
N TRP A 96 1.14 9.02 -21.78
CA TRP A 96 2.52 8.86 -22.19
C TRP A 96 2.78 7.38 -22.48
N ASN A 97 3.23 7.08 -23.69
CA ASN A 97 3.50 5.70 -24.11
C ASN A 97 4.88 5.23 -23.66
N THR A 98 5.78 6.17 -23.39
CA THR A 98 7.15 5.86 -22.99
C THR A 98 7.59 6.66 -21.77
N ARG A 99 8.57 6.10 -21.06
CA ARG A 99 9.27 6.80 -19.99
C ARG A 99 9.88 8.12 -20.49
N THR A 100 10.42 8.15 -21.71
CA THR A 100 11.02 9.36 -22.28
C THR A 100 9.98 10.47 -22.42
N GLU A 101 8.85 10.19 -23.07
CA GLU A 101 7.73 11.13 -23.21
C GLU A 101 7.23 11.64 -21.84
N PHE A 102 7.13 10.74 -20.87
CA PHE A 102 6.72 11.10 -19.51
C PHE A 102 7.66 12.14 -18.88
N PHE A 103 8.97 11.95 -18.99
CA PHE A 103 9.96 12.89 -18.41
C PHE A 103 10.14 14.17 -19.24
N GLU A 104 9.95 14.13 -20.55
CA GLU A 104 9.91 15.34 -21.38
C GLU A 104 8.71 16.22 -21.01
N SER A 105 7.58 15.59 -20.68
CA SER A 105 6.37 16.29 -20.23
C SER A 105 6.42 16.80 -18.79
N LYS A 106 7.54 16.62 -18.05
CA LYS A 106 7.61 16.88 -16.60
C LYS A 106 7.19 18.30 -16.19
N ASN A 107 7.40 19.27 -17.07
CA ASN A 107 7.07 20.69 -16.87
C ASN A 107 5.84 21.14 -17.68
N SER A 108 5.14 20.20 -18.33
CA SER A 108 3.92 20.50 -19.07
C SER A 108 2.81 20.97 -18.11
N PRO A 109 1.89 21.84 -18.56
CA PRO A 109 0.74 22.26 -17.75
C PRO A 109 -0.07 21.06 -17.23
N GLN A 110 -0.22 20.00 -18.03
CA GLN A 110 -0.95 18.79 -17.66
C GLN A 110 -0.27 18.01 -16.53
N MET A 111 1.05 17.87 -16.56
CA MET A 111 1.80 17.19 -15.50
C MET A 111 1.79 18.00 -14.20
N ILE A 112 1.91 19.33 -14.29
CA ILE A 112 1.83 20.22 -13.14
C ILE A 112 0.43 20.14 -12.50
N GLU A 113 -0.63 20.22 -13.30
CA GLU A 113 -2.02 20.07 -12.83
C GLU A 113 -2.24 18.71 -12.15
N LEU A 114 -1.69 17.63 -12.74
CA LEU A 114 -1.76 16.28 -12.19
C LEU A 114 -1.08 16.20 -10.81
N ARG A 115 0.15 16.71 -10.67
CA ARG A 115 0.87 16.73 -9.37
C ARG A 115 0.13 17.54 -8.31
N GLN A 116 -0.37 18.72 -8.67
CA GLN A 116 -1.16 19.55 -7.75
C GLN A 116 -2.46 18.85 -7.32
N PHE A 117 -3.11 18.13 -8.24
CA PHE A 117 -4.26 17.31 -7.91
C PHE A 117 -3.93 16.17 -6.95
N LEU A 118 -2.84 15.44 -7.22
CA LEU A 118 -2.40 14.37 -6.33
C LEU A 118 -2.03 14.92 -4.95
N HIS A 119 -1.36 16.06 -4.87
CA HIS A 119 -1.01 16.67 -3.59
C HIS A 119 -2.25 17.10 -2.80
N ARG A 120 -3.20 17.83 -3.41
CA ARG A 120 -4.40 18.30 -2.70
C ARG A 120 -5.36 17.16 -2.31
N THR A 121 -5.22 15.99 -2.92
CA THR A 121 -6.07 14.81 -2.66
C THR A 121 -5.38 13.74 -1.82
N ILE A 122 -4.25 14.05 -1.18
CA ILE A 122 -3.56 13.13 -0.24
C ILE A 122 -4.54 12.46 0.74
N PRO A 123 -5.47 13.17 1.42
CA PRO A 123 -6.39 12.53 2.36
C PRO A 123 -7.32 11.50 1.69
N LEU A 124 -7.77 11.77 0.46
CA LEU A 124 -8.61 10.84 -0.28
C LEU A 124 -7.82 9.63 -0.79
N GLN A 125 -6.55 9.82 -1.17
CA GLN A 125 -5.66 8.71 -1.47
C GLN A 125 -5.44 7.81 -0.25
N THR A 126 -5.30 8.40 0.94
CA THR A 126 -5.22 7.65 2.20
C THR A 126 -6.47 6.81 2.42
N LEU A 127 -7.67 7.38 2.26
CA LEU A 127 -8.94 6.64 2.38
C LEU A 127 -9.06 5.52 1.34
N PHE A 128 -8.57 5.74 0.12
CA PHE A 128 -8.53 4.71 -0.90
C PHE A 128 -7.57 3.56 -0.54
N ILE A 129 -6.38 3.88 0.00
CA ILE A 129 -5.44 2.87 0.53
C ILE A 129 -6.09 2.08 1.68
N LEU A 130 -6.85 2.75 2.55
CA LEU A 130 -7.57 2.09 3.62
C LEU A 130 -8.62 1.10 3.09
N THR A 131 -9.39 1.51 2.08
CA THR A 131 -10.39 0.66 1.43
C THR A 131 -9.72 -0.60 0.85
N ARG A 132 -8.53 -0.46 0.25
CA ARG A 132 -7.75 -1.61 -0.24
C ARG A 132 -7.26 -2.50 0.90
N LEU A 133 -6.83 -1.93 2.02
CA LEU A 133 -6.41 -2.67 3.21
C LEU A 133 -7.56 -3.52 3.79
N GLU A 134 -8.78 -2.98 3.85
CA GLU A 134 -9.98 -3.72 4.28
C GLU A 134 -10.24 -4.94 3.38
N GLN A 135 -10.09 -4.77 2.07
CA GLN A 135 -10.26 -5.84 1.09
C GLN A 135 -9.11 -6.86 1.12
N ALA A 136 -7.93 -6.47 1.59
CA ALA A 136 -6.76 -7.35 1.67
C ALA A 136 -6.91 -8.41 2.77
N LEU A 137 -7.53 -8.10 3.92
CA LEU A 137 -7.63 -9.04 5.03
C LEU A 137 -8.37 -10.34 4.65
N PRO A 138 -9.59 -10.32 4.08
CA PRO A 138 -10.26 -11.55 3.64
C PRO A 138 -9.41 -12.35 2.66
N LYS A 139 -8.76 -11.69 1.68
CA LYS A 139 -7.85 -12.36 0.73
C LYS A 139 -6.72 -13.06 1.46
N MET A 140 -6.05 -12.40 2.42
CA MET A 140 -4.98 -13.00 3.22
C MET A 140 -5.45 -14.23 4.00
N LEU A 141 -6.65 -14.17 4.62
CA LEU A 141 -7.18 -15.27 5.42
C LEU A 141 -7.49 -16.52 4.57
N THR A 142 -7.94 -16.35 3.32
CA THR A 142 -8.15 -17.49 2.39
C THR A 142 -6.86 -18.23 2.03
N GLN A 143 -5.69 -17.62 2.21
CA GLN A 143 -4.40 -18.22 1.85
C GLN A 143 -3.79 -19.08 2.97
N VAL A 144 -4.43 -19.16 4.13
CA VAL A 144 -3.88 -19.88 5.30
C VAL A 144 -4.89 -20.84 5.93
N PRO A 145 -4.41 -21.92 6.59
CA PRO A 145 -5.28 -22.81 7.34
C PRO A 145 -6.01 -22.10 8.48
N ILE A 146 -7.20 -22.61 8.84
CA ILE A 146 -8.13 -22.01 9.81
C ILE A 146 -7.44 -21.71 11.16
N ASN A 147 -6.54 -22.59 11.62
CA ASN A 147 -5.83 -22.41 12.89
C ASN A 147 -4.91 -21.18 12.91
N LYS A 148 -4.48 -20.65 11.75
CA LYS A 148 -3.68 -19.42 11.64
C LYS A 148 -4.53 -18.17 11.45
N GLN A 149 -5.74 -18.31 10.91
CA GLN A 149 -6.63 -17.18 10.61
C GLN A 149 -6.96 -16.35 11.85
N LYS A 150 -7.23 -17.02 12.99
CA LYS A 150 -7.50 -16.34 14.27
C LYS A 150 -6.36 -15.40 14.67
N LYS A 151 -5.12 -15.90 14.62
CA LYS A 151 -3.93 -15.12 14.98
C LYS A 151 -3.75 -13.89 14.10
N ILE A 152 -3.82 -14.08 12.77
CA ILE A 152 -3.66 -12.98 11.80
C ILE A 152 -4.74 -11.92 12.02
N THR A 153 -5.98 -12.34 12.22
CA THR A 153 -7.12 -11.46 12.48
C THR A 153 -6.92 -10.65 13.76
N VAL A 154 -6.52 -11.30 14.86
CA VAL A 154 -6.24 -10.62 16.14
C VAL A 154 -5.12 -9.59 15.98
N ASN A 155 -4.00 -9.95 15.35
CA ASN A 155 -2.88 -9.02 15.15
C ASN A 155 -3.27 -7.81 14.30
N PHE A 156 -4.02 -8.05 13.22
CA PHE A 156 -4.53 -6.99 12.35
C PHE A 156 -5.42 -6.00 13.11
N TYR A 157 -6.45 -6.50 13.82
CA TYR A 157 -7.36 -5.63 14.56
C TYR A 157 -6.73 -4.98 15.78
N THR A 158 -5.70 -5.59 16.39
CA THR A 158 -4.92 -4.95 17.46
C THR A 158 -4.17 -3.72 16.95
N LEU A 159 -3.57 -3.78 15.75
CA LEU A 159 -2.92 -2.63 15.12
C LEU A 159 -3.92 -1.53 14.74
N LEU A 160 -5.12 -1.88 14.32
CA LEU A 160 -6.15 -0.89 13.96
C LEU A 160 -6.64 -0.02 15.13
N LYS A 161 -6.32 -0.40 16.37
CA LYS A 161 -6.71 0.35 17.58
C LYS A 161 -5.94 1.66 17.76
N SER A 162 -4.84 1.89 17.04
CA SER A 162 -4.07 3.14 17.10
C SER A 162 -3.83 3.76 15.72
N PRO A 163 -3.71 5.10 15.62
CA PRO A 163 -3.32 5.77 14.38
C PRO A 163 -2.01 5.24 13.79
N GLU A 164 -1.02 4.95 14.64
CA GLU A 164 0.29 4.43 14.24
C GLU A 164 0.19 3.02 13.65
N GLY A 165 -0.66 2.17 14.22
CA GLY A 165 -0.90 0.82 13.71
C GLY A 165 -1.69 0.82 12.42
N LYS A 166 -2.70 1.70 12.27
CA LYS A 166 -3.36 1.94 10.97
C LYS A 166 -2.35 2.36 9.90
N TYR A 167 -1.48 3.31 10.22
CA TYR A 167 -0.40 3.74 9.34
C TYR A 167 0.54 2.59 8.96
N ALA A 168 1.02 1.81 9.93
CA ALA A 168 1.93 0.69 9.67
C ALA A 168 1.28 -0.36 8.75
N LEU A 169 -0.01 -0.66 8.95
CA LEU A 169 -0.75 -1.59 8.10
C LEU A 169 -0.88 -1.07 6.65
N MET A 170 -1.30 0.18 6.50
CA MET A 170 -1.51 0.81 5.19
C MET A 170 -0.20 0.96 4.41
N ASP A 171 0.84 1.47 5.08
CA ASP A 171 2.16 1.68 4.50
C ASP A 171 2.80 0.35 4.10
N TYR A 172 2.72 -0.69 4.93
CA TYR A 172 3.36 -1.97 4.63
C TYR A 172 2.69 -2.71 3.47
N VAL A 173 1.36 -2.65 3.35
CA VAL A 173 0.67 -3.19 2.16
C VAL A 173 1.09 -2.42 0.90
N ASN A 174 1.21 -1.10 0.97
CA ASN A 174 1.69 -0.30 -0.16
C ASN A 174 3.15 -0.64 -0.53
N PHE A 175 3.97 -0.89 0.47
CA PHE A 175 5.40 -1.14 0.35
C PHE A 175 5.76 -2.56 -0.14
N LYS A 176 5.13 -3.59 0.41
CA LYS A 176 5.49 -5.01 0.21
C LYS A 176 4.35 -5.89 -0.27
N GLY A 177 3.15 -5.34 -0.40
CA GLY A 177 1.96 -6.07 -0.82
C GLY A 177 1.31 -6.88 0.28
N GLU A 178 0.19 -7.50 -0.08
CA GLU A 178 -0.65 -8.30 0.82
C GLU A 178 0.03 -9.61 1.26
N GLY A 179 0.97 -10.14 0.46
CA GLY A 179 1.64 -11.43 0.72
C GLY A 179 0.83 -12.66 0.28
N THR A 180 -0.15 -12.45 -0.59
CA THR A 180 -1.04 -13.47 -1.17
C THR A 180 -0.50 -14.07 -2.47
N ASN A 181 0.33 -13.32 -3.21
CA ASN A 181 0.90 -13.76 -4.48
C ASN A 181 1.94 -14.87 -4.28
N LYS A 182 1.73 -16.04 -4.89
CA LYS A 182 2.67 -17.17 -4.83
C LYS A 182 4.00 -16.88 -5.55
N LYS A 183 4.01 -15.96 -6.52
CA LYS A 183 5.22 -15.54 -7.24
C LYS A 183 6.12 -14.64 -6.39
N GLU A 184 5.59 -14.02 -5.34
CA GLU A 184 6.33 -13.17 -4.40
C GLU A 184 6.86 -13.99 -3.21
N ARG A 185 7.57 -15.07 -3.54
CA ARG A 185 8.13 -16.01 -2.57
C ARG A 185 9.52 -16.45 -3.00
N TYR A 186 10.44 -16.50 -2.05
CA TYR A 186 11.74 -17.14 -2.23
C TYR A 186 11.79 -18.39 -1.35
N LYS A 187 12.09 -19.54 -1.95
CA LYS A 187 12.06 -20.85 -1.28
C LYS A 187 10.75 -21.10 -0.49
N GLY A 188 9.62 -20.68 -1.08
CA GLY A 188 8.28 -20.79 -0.48
C GLY A 188 7.96 -19.76 0.62
N LYS A 189 8.92 -18.92 1.02
CA LYS A 189 8.74 -17.87 2.03
C LYS A 189 8.37 -16.54 1.37
N GLY A 190 7.19 -16.02 1.70
CA GLY A 190 6.73 -14.69 1.26
C GLY A 190 7.18 -13.59 2.21
N TRP A 191 6.96 -12.34 1.81
CA TRP A 191 7.39 -11.15 2.56
C TRP A 191 6.34 -10.05 2.65
N GLY A 192 5.09 -10.33 2.31
CA GLY A 192 4.00 -9.36 2.39
C GLY A 192 3.34 -9.35 3.77
N MET A 193 2.30 -8.53 3.89
CA MET A 193 1.55 -8.29 5.14
C MET A 193 1.14 -9.60 5.85
N LEU A 194 0.66 -10.59 5.10
CA LEU A 194 0.25 -11.89 5.63
C LEU A 194 1.36 -12.54 6.48
N GLN A 195 2.59 -12.56 5.96
CA GLN A 195 3.71 -13.21 6.65
C GLN A 195 4.14 -12.43 7.90
N VAL A 196 4.03 -11.10 7.89
CA VAL A 196 4.31 -10.27 9.07
C VAL A 196 3.30 -10.51 10.17
N LEU A 197 2.00 -10.50 9.84
CA LEU A 197 0.93 -10.77 10.82
C LEU A 197 1.00 -12.19 11.37
N GLU A 198 1.39 -13.16 10.54
CA GLU A 198 1.63 -14.54 10.99
C GLU A 198 2.85 -14.64 11.92
N LYS A 199 3.92 -13.87 11.66
CA LYS A 199 5.15 -13.87 12.48
C LYS A 199 4.98 -13.11 13.80
N MET A 200 4.21 -12.02 13.80
CA MET A 200 3.95 -11.17 14.95
C MET A 200 3.41 -11.99 16.14
N GLN A 201 3.85 -11.70 17.36
CA GLN A 201 3.33 -12.36 18.56
C GLN A 201 1.86 -11.97 18.77
N PRO A 202 0.98 -12.94 19.13
CA PRO A 202 -0.41 -12.62 19.44
C PRO A 202 -0.52 -11.83 20.75
N ASP A 203 -1.68 -11.21 20.96
CA ASP A 203 -2.11 -10.64 22.25
C ASP A 203 -1.18 -9.57 22.84
N LEU A 204 -0.38 -8.91 22.00
CA LEU A 204 0.42 -7.76 22.41
C LEU A 204 -0.49 -6.61 22.86
N PRO A 205 -0.16 -5.91 23.97
CA PRO A 205 -0.85 -4.69 24.35
C PRO A 205 -0.81 -3.66 23.20
N PRO A 206 -1.84 -2.81 23.01
CA PRO A 206 -1.87 -1.82 21.94
C PRO A 206 -0.62 -0.93 21.87
N GLY A 207 -0.08 -0.52 23.03
CA GLY A 207 1.15 0.29 23.11
C GLY A 207 2.45 -0.44 22.68
N GLN A 208 2.41 -1.76 22.49
CA GLN A 208 3.55 -2.56 22.00
C GLN A 208 3.31 -3.18 20.62
N ALA A 209 2.08 -3.10 20.11
CA ALA A 209 1.67 -3.76 18.88
C ALA A 209 2.48 -3.29 17.66
N THR A 210 2.72 -1.98 17.53
CA THR A 210 3.49 -1.40 16.42
C THR A 210 4.96 -1.81 16.45
N LEU A 211 5.60 -1.82 17.63
CA LEU A 211 6.96 -2.32 17.80
C LEU A 211 7.04 -3.83 17.49
N GLY A 212 6.07 -4.61 17.96
CA GLY A 212 5.95 -6.03 17.65
C GLY A 212 5.79 -6.30 16.16
N PHE A 213 4.98 -5.49 15.48
CA PHE A 213 4.80 -5.52 14.03
C PHE A 213 6.09 -5.18 13.30
N ALA A 214 6.78 -4.10 13.69
CA ALA A 214 8.05 -3.70 13.06
C ALA A 214 9.15 -4.76 13.23
N LYS A 215 9.25 -5.40 14.40
CA LYS A 215 10.18 -6.53 14.62
C LYS A 215 9.83 -7.74 13.75
N ALA A 216 8.55 -8.08 13.63
CA ALA A 216 8.10 -9.16 12.76
C ALA A 216 8.39 -8.86 11.28
N ALA A 217 8.17 -7.62 10.86
CA ALA A 217 8.47 -7.15 9.50
C ALA A 217 9.98 -7.22 9.21
N ASP A 218 10.83 -6.80 10.15
CA ASP A 218 12.29 -6.87 9.98
C ASP A 218 12.77 -8.31 9.82
N TYR A 219 12.24 -9.23 10.64
CA TYR A 219 12.53 -10.65 10.52
C TYR A 219 12.13 -11.20 9.15
N VAL A 220 10.90 -10.91 8.71
CA VAL A 220 10.38 -11.37 7.41
C VAL A 220 11.22 -10.82 6.25
N LEU A 221 11.63 -9.56 6.32
CA LEU A 221 12.45 -8.94 5.27
C LEU A 221 13.90 -9.44 5.29
N THR A 222 14.45 -9.75 6.46
CA THR A 222 15.76 -10.40 6.59
C THR A 222 15.72 -11.80 5.96
N GLN A 223 14.68 -12.59 6.25
CA GLN A 223 14.48 -13.90 5.63
C GLN A 223 14.32 -13.79 4.10
N ARG A 224 13.69 -12.75 3.58
CA ARG A 224 13.62 -12.51 2.13
C ARG A 224 15.03 -12.38 1.56
N VAL A 225 15.89 -11.54 2.15
CA VAL A 225 17.26 -11.31 1.66
C VAL A 225 18.07 -12.60 1.70
N GLU A 226 18.02 -13.33 2.81
CA GLU A 226 18.73 -14.61 2.96
C GLU A 226 18.31 -15.68 1.95
N ASN A 227 17.05 -15.62 1.49
CA ASN A 227 16.51 -16.58 0.53
C ASN A 227 16.55 -16.10 -0.93
N ALA A 228 16.96 -14.86 -1.17
CA ALA A 228 16.90 -14.25 -2.49
C ALA A 228 17.84 -14.94 -3.51
N PRO A 229 17.42 -15.10 -4.78
CA PRO A 229 18.27 -15.67 -5.82
C PRO A 229 19.40 -14.73 -6.26
N LYS A 230 19.29 -13.44 -5.93
CA LYS A 230 20.28 -12.39 -6.18
C LYS A 230 20.48 -11.61 -4.89
N ASP A 231 21.64 -10.97 -4.74
CA ASP A 231 21.91 -10.15 -3.55
C ASP A 231 20.96 -8.95 -3.46
N GLU A 232 20.13 -8.96 -2.42
CA GLU A 232 19.19 -7.89 -2.07
C GLU A 232 19.62 -7.12 -0.81
N THR A 233 20.80 -7.40 -0.23
CA THR A 233 21.27 -6.84 1.06
C THR A 233 21.29 -5.32 1.07
N LYS A 234 21.64 -4.70 -0.07
CA LYS A 234 21.65 -3.24 -0.24
C LYS A 234 20.30 -2.58 0.08
N TRP A 235 19.19 -3.30 -0.08
CA TRP A 235 17.85 -2.77 0.16
C TRP A 235 17.42 -2.85 1.62
N LEU A 236 17.94 -3.83 2.37
CA LEU A 236 17.50 -4.11 3.74
C LEU A 236 17.66 -2.92 4.67
N ARG A 237 18.75 -2.15 4.52
CA ARG A 237 18.98 -0.92 5.30
C ARG A 237 17.87 0.11 5.07
N GLY A 238 17.47 0.33 3.82
CA GLY A 238 16.39 1.26 3.48
C GLY A 238 15.04 0.77 4.03
N TRP A 239 14.78 -0.53 3.93
CA TRP A 239 13.56 -1.12 4.49
C TRP A 239 13.49 -0.98 6.01
N ARG A 240 14.58 -1.25 6.73
CA ARG A 240 14.68 -1.04 8.18
C ARG A 240 14.44 0.41 8.58
N ASN A 241 14.98 1.37 7.82
CA ASN A 241 14.72 2.79 8.08
C ASN A 241 13.23 3.13 7.94
N ARG A 242 12.53 2.53 6.97
CA ARG A 242 11.07 2.66 6.83
C ARG A 242 10.33 2.04 8.02
N LEU A 243 10.71 0.84 8.47
CA LEU A 243 10.09 0.17 9.62
C LEU A 243 10.22 0.98 10.93
N LYS A 244 11.29 1.75 11.11
CA LYS A 244 11.47 2.64 12.27
C LYS A 244 10.42 3.75 12.36
N THR A 245 9.69 4.03 11.29
CA THR A 245 8.62 5.06 11.31
C THR A 245 7.31 4.54 11.92
N TYR A 246 7.21 3.22 12.15
CA TYR A 246 5.98 2.54 12.57
C TYR A 246 5.74 2.60 14.08
N TYR A 247 6.78 2.85 14.88
CA TYR A 247 6.74 2.78 16.35
C TYR A 247 7.53 3.91 17.00
#